data_AF-A0A9Q0M7B4-F1
#
_entry.id   AF-A0A9Q0M7B4-F1
#
_cell.length_a   1.000
_cell.length_b   1.000
_cell.length_c   1.000
_cell.angle_alpha   90.00
_cell.angle_beta   90.00
_cell.angle_gamma   90.00
#
_symmetry.space_group_name_H-M   'P 1'
#
loop_
_entity.id
_entity.type
_entity.pdbx_description
1 polymer ?
#
loop_
_entity_poly.entity_id
_entity_poly.type
_entity_poly.pdbx_seq_one_letter_code
_entity_poly.pdbx_strand_id
1 'polypeptide(L)'
;MECFLSGDHRANEQLGLLTFHNVWLRQHNRLATRLKQINPKWNGDQIYEETRKIVGAQLQVITYRDWLPQIIGQKVGMKILGEYRNYDPNVNPSIANVFATAAMRFGHTLVNTHLIRQFVVNSTSKNRMKLRKLFFASHLLFQPNIHDTILNGLLSSPLKKPMPEQAISNELTEHLFELSRNVPLDLASINIQRGRDHALPAYNQWRIYCGLNRAKTFDQFQTEIRNEHIRTKLEQLYGHPDNVDLWVGAILENVDNDAKVGPTFRCLLAEQFKKLRDGDRHFYKNINMFNQEQIMELERQLYLK
;
A
#
# COMPACT_ATOMS: atom_id res chain seq x y z
N MET A 1 28.00 -7.28 2.46
CA MET A 1 27.66 -5.85 2.55
C MET A 1 26.35 -5.73 3.32
N GLU A 2 26.29 -4.83 4.29
CA GLU A 2 25.20 -4.79 5.27
C GLU A 2 23.94 -4.07 4.74
N CYS A 3 22.79 -4.43 5.32
CA CYS A 3 21.51 -3.75 5.06
C CYS A 3 21.47 -2.40 5.77
N PHE A 4 20.66 -1.45 5.26
CA PHE A 4 20.41 -0.19 5.95
C PHE A 4 19.53 -0.40 7.18
N LEU A 5 19.75 0.42 8.21
CA LEU A 5 18.89 0.47 9.40
C LEU A 5 17.74 1.46 9.19
N SER A 6 16.53 1.07 9.58
CA SER A 6 15.35 1.93 9.55
C SER A 6 14.35 1.53 10.63
N GLY A 7 13.27 2.32 10.79
CA GLY A 7 12.19 2.02 11.71
C GLY A 7 11.32 0.81 11.32
N ASP A 8 11.45 0.32 10.08
CA ASP A 8 10.86 -0.94 9.62
C ASP A 8 11.95 -1.88 9.10
N HIS A 9 11.94 -3.13 9.57
CA HIS A 9 12.95 -4.14 9.24
C HIS A 9 12.96 -4.54 7.75
N ARG A 10 11.90 -4.23 6.99
CA ARG A 10 11.75 -4.56 5.57
C ARG A 10 12.18 -3.43 4.66
N ALA A 11 12.74 -2.33 5.18
CA ALA A 11 13.17 -1.19 4.37
C ALA A 11 14.11 -1.58 3.21
N ASN A 12 14.87 -2.68 3.36
CA ASN A 12 15.79 -3.20 2.36
C ASN A 12 15.18 -4.20 1.38
N GLU A 13 13.91 -4.59 1.53
CA GLU A 13 13.28 -5.65 0.73
C GLU A 13 13.39 -5.35 -0.76
N GLN A 14 13.11 -4.12 -1.17
CA GLN A 14 13.26 -3.67 -2.56
C GLN A 14 13.79 -2.24 -2.64
N LEU A 15 14.57 -1.96 -3.68
CA LEU A 15 15.35 -0.72 -3.77
C LEU A 15 14.53 0.58 -3.81
N GLY A 16 13.37 0.59 -4.46
CA GLY A 16 12.44 1.72 -4.45
C GLY A 16 11.84 2.02 -3.07
N LEU A 17 11.59 1.01 -2.24
CA LEU A 17 11.12 1.17 -0.85
C LEU A 17 12.23 1.84 -0.04
N LEU A 18 13.45 1.32 -0.14
CA LEU A 18 14.61 1.88 0.53
C LEU A 18 14.86 3.34 0.13
N THR A 19 14.71 3.67 -1.15
CA THR A 19 14.76 5.04 -1.67
C THR A 19 13.74 5.95 -0.99
N PHE A 20 12.50 5.50 -0.81
CA PHE A 20 11.46 6.26 -0.08
C PHE A 20 11.76 6.40 1.42
N HIS A 21 12.28 5.36 2.09
CA HIS A 21 12.75 5.48 3.47
C HIS A 21 13.83 6.58 3.59
N ASN A 22 14.74 6.66 2.63
CA ASN A 22 15.76 7.71 2.60
C ASN A 22 15.17 9.12 2.38
N VAL A 23 14.11 9.27 1.57
CA VAL A 23 13.38 10.55 1.41
C VAL A 23 12.82 11.02 2.75
N TRP A 24 12.15 10.14 3.50
CA TRP A 24 11.56 10.50 4.79
C TRP A 24 12.60 10.82 5.86
N LEU A 25 13.74 10.12 5.86
CA LEU A 25 14.88 10.45 6.72
C LEU A 25 15.42 11.86 6.42
N ARG A 26 15.64 12.18 5.13
CA ARG A 26 16.10 13.52 4.71
C ARG A 26 15.07 14.60 5.05
N GLN A 27 13.78 14.31 4.87
CA GLN A 27 12.70 15.23 5.20
C GLN A 27 12.64 15.52 6.70
N HIS A 28 12.82 14.51 7.55
CA HIS A 28 12.96 14.69 9.00
C HIS A 28 14.12 15.63 9.33
N ASN A 29 15.34 15.33 8.85
CA ASN A 29 16.53 16.15 9.16
C ASN A 29 16.43 17.59 8.61
N ARG A 30 15.78 17.77 7.45
CA ARG A 30 15.49 19.10 6.88
C ARG A 30 14.59 19.91 7.80
N LEU A 31 13.50 19.30 8.28
CA LEU A 31 12.56 19.95 9.19
C LEU A 31 13.21 20.23 10.56
N ALA A 32 13.94 19.27 11.12
CA ALA A 32 14.66 19.44 12.39
C ALA A 32 15.64 20.62 12.35
N THR A 33 16.42 20.73 11.27
CA THR A 33 17.34 21.87 11.05
C THR A 33 16.59 23.19 11.04
N ARG A 34 15.48 23.29 10.31
CA ARG A 34 14.68 24.52 10.22
C ARG A 34 13.99 24.86 11.53
N LEU A 35 13.45 23.88 12.24
CA LEU A 35 12.84 24.09 13.55
C LEU A 35 13.85 24.61 14.57
N LYS A 36 15.10 24.13 14.53
CA LYS A 36 16.17 24.63 15.42
C LYS A 36 16.57 26.06 15.12
N GLN A 37 16.56 26.45 13.84
CA GLN A 37 16.84 27.83 13.43
C GLN A 37 15.76 28.79 13.92
N ILE A 38 14.48 28.41 13.83
CA ILE A 38 13.35 29.26 14.25
C ILE A 38 13.16 29.21 15.78
N ASN A 39 13.54 28.11 16.43
CA ASN A 39 13.45 27.92 17.88
C ASN A 39 14.83 27.60 18.49
N PRO A 40 15.76 28.57 18.60
CA PRO A 40 17.12 28.31 19.07
C PRO A 40 17.20 27.72 20.48
N LYS A 41 16.19 27.98 21.32
CA LYS A 41 16.12 27.51 22.72
C LYS A 41 15.65 26.06 22.87
N TRP A 42 15.05 25.45 21.84
CA TRP A 42 14.58 24.06 21.94
C TRP A 42 15.77 23.10 22.05
N ASN A 43 15.64 22.10 22.91
CA ASN A 43 16.63 21.03 23.05
C ASN A 43 16.47 19.96 21.95
N GLY A 44 17.34 18.94 21.95
CA GLY A 44 17.31 17.87 20.95
C GLY A 44 16.00 17.08 20.93
N ASP A 45 15.48 16.74 22.10
CA ASP A 45 14.25 15.95 22.24
C ASP A 45 13.03 16.71 21.74
N GLN A 46 12.90 17.99 22.08
CA GLN A 46 11.83 18.86 21.58
C GLN A 46 11.87 18.98 20.06
N ILE A 47 13.07 19.18 19.48
CA ILE A 47 13.24 19.24 18.03
C ILE A 47 12.85 17.91 17.38
N TYR A 48 13.29 16.79 17.96
CA TYR A 48 12.97 15.46 17.43
C TYR A 48 11.47 15.19 17.45
N GLU A 49 10.79 15.38 18.58
CA GLU A 49 9.36 15.06 18.71
C GLU A 49 8.48 15.98 17.86
N GLU A 50 8.76 17.29 17.81
CA GLU A 50 8.02 18.21 16.92
C GLU A 50 8.25 17.88 15.44
N THR A 51 9.48 17.52 15.06
CA THR A 51 9.78 17.08 13.69
C THR A 51 9.04 15.79 13.36
N ARG A 52 9.09 14.79 14.25
CA ARG A 52 8.42 13.49 14.10
C ARG A 52 6.91 13.66 13.97
N LYS A 53 6.32 14.55 14.78
CA LYS A 53 4.89 14.92 14.72
C LYS A 53 4.51 15.49 13.36
N ILE A 54 5.31 16.42 12.81
CA ILE A 54 5.06 16.98 11.46
C ILE A 54 5.19 15.91 10.38
N VAL A 55 6.23 15.06 10.42
CA VAL A 55 6.40 13.97 9.44
C VAL A 55 5.23 12.98 9.51
N GLY A 56 4.78 12.62 10.71
CA GLY A 56 3.59 11.79 10.90
C GLY A 56 2.33 12.41 10.28
N ALA A 57 2.13 13.72 10.47
CA ALA A 57 1.03 14.44 9.86
C ALA A 57 1.13 14.50 8.33
N GLN A 58 2.34 14.70 7.77
CA GLN A 58 2.55 14.65 6.32
C GLN A 58 2.17 13.29 5.74
N LEU A 59 2.55 12.18 6.40
CA LEU A 59 2.16 10.83 6.00
C LEU A 59 0.64 10.64 6.06
N GLN A 60 -0.03 11.15 7.10
CA GLN A 60 -1.49 11.09 7.21
C GLN A 60 -2.18 11.89 6.10
N VAL A 61 -1.73 13.11 5.81
CA VAL A 61 -2.28 13.94 4.72
C VAL A 61 -2.17 13.20 3.39
N ILE A 62 -0.97 12.74 3.01
CA ILE A 62 -0.75 12.00 1.75
C ILE A 62 -1.66 10.77 1.69
N THR A 63 -1.74 10.00 2.79
CA THR A 63 -2.51 8.76 2.84
C THR A 63 -4.00 9.01 2.64
N TYR A 64 -4.59 9.92 3.42
CA TYR A 64 -6.04 10.11 3.43
C TYR A 64 -6.55 11.02 2.30
N ARG A 65 -5.77 12.02 1.89
CA ARG A 65 -6.17 12.98 0.86
C ARG A 65 -5.80 12.53 -0.54
N ASP A 66 -4.60 11.98 -0.73
CA ASP A 66 -4.06 11.76 -2.08
C ASP A 66 -4.11 10.28 -2.48
N TRP A 67 -3.70 9.39 -1.58
CA TRP A 67 -3.55 7.97 -1.91
C TRP A 67 -4.88 7.21 -1.80
N LEU A 68 -5.58 7.28 -0.67
CA LEU A 68 -6.80 6.50 -0.45
C LEU A 68 -7.86 6.70 -1.53
N PRO A 69 -8.21 7.93 -1.96
CA PRO A 69 -9.19 8.12 -3.02
C PRO A 69 -8.86 7.40 -4.31
N GLN A 70 -7.56 7.28 -4.66
CA GLN A 70 -7.10 6.57 -5.85
C GLN A 70 -7.20 5.05 -5.72
N ILE A 71 -7.12 4.53 -4.49
CA ILE A 71 -7.17 3.10 -4.18
C ILE A 71 -8.60 2.61 -4.04
N ILE A 72 -9.37 3.20 -3.13
CA ILE A 72 -10.72 2.73 -2.78
C ILE A 72 -11.82 3.39 -3.63
N GLY A 73 -11.48 4.40 -4.43
CA GLY A 73 -12.39 5.11 -5.32
C GLY A 73 -13.13 6.25 -4.63
N GLN A 74 -13.25 7.37 -5.35
CA GLN A 74 -13.89 8.59 -4.86
C GLN A 74 -15.39 8.38 -4.62
N LYS A 75 -16.08 7.63 -5.49
CA LYS A 75 -17.54 7.52 -5.45
C LYS A 75 -18.05 6.62 -4.33
N VAL A 76 -17.41 5.47 -4.15
CA VAL A 76 -17.88 4.42 -3.24
C VAL A 76 -16.98 4.33 -2.01
N GLY A 77 -15.66 4.15 -2.20
CA GLY A 77 -14.73 3.95 -1.09
C GLY A 77 -14.69 5.12 -0.13
N MET A 78 -14.54 6.34 -0.65
CA MET A 78 -14.52 7.54 0.21
C MET A 78 -15.85 7.80 0.92
N LYS A 79 -16.99 7.35 0.35
CA LYS A 79 -18.29 7.40 1.03
C LYS A 79 -18.37 6.43 2.21
N ILE A 80 -17.79 5.23 2.08
CA ILE A 80 -17.68 4.25 3.17
C ILE A 80 -16.79 4.80 4.30
N LEU A 81 -15.63 5.37 3.93
CA LEU A 81 -14.69 5.97 4.87
C LEU A 81 -15.31 7.18 5.61
N GLY A 82 -16.09 8.00 4.89
CA GLY A 82 -16.80 9.16 5.42
C GLY A 82 -15.89 10.32 5.81
N GLU A 83 -16.48 11.44 6.22
CA GLU A 83 -15.72 12.60 6.69
C GLU A 83 -15.21 12.40 8.11
N TYR A 84 -14.05 12.99 8.43
CA TYR A 84 -13.56 13.05 9.80
C TYR A 84 -14.39 14.05 10.59
N ARG A 85 -14.84 13.66 11.80
CA ARG A 85 -15.62 14.52 12.69
C ARG A 85 -14.83 14.90 13.94
N ASN A 86 -14.40 13.88 14.68
CA ASN A 86 -13.58 14.03 15.88
C ASN A 86 -12.93 12.68 16.21
N TYR A 87 -11.95 12.69 17.11
CA TYR A 87 -11.46 11.48 17.76
C TYR A 87 -12.58 10.83 18.61
N ASP A 88 -12.72 9.51 18.49
CA ASP A 88 -13.61 8.69 19.29
C ASP A 88 -12.79 7.63 20.08
N PRO A 89 -12.70 7.74 21.42
CA PRO A 89 -11.96 6.78 22.24
C PRO A 89 -12.56 5.37 22.25
N ASN A 90 -13.80 5.18 21.79
CA ASN A 90 -14.45 3.86 21.72
C ASN A 90 -14.14 3.11 20.42
N VAL A 91 -13.53 3.79 19.43
CA VAL A 91 -13.07 3.14 18.20
C VAL A 91 -11.77 2.40 18.49
N ASN A 92 -11.72 1.10 18.19
CA ASN A 92 -10.49 0.32 18.26
C ASN A 92 -9.63 0.57 17.00
N PRO A 93 -8.47 1.25 17.11
CA PRO A 93 -7.62 1.55 15.95
C PRO A 93 -6.65 0.41 15.61
N SER A 94 -6.73 -0.74 16.28
CA SER A 94 -5.86 -1.88 16.00
C SER A 94 -6.00 -2.36 14.56
N ILE A 95 -4.89 -2.84 14.00
CA ILE A 95 -4.89 -3.45 12.67
C ILE A 95 -5.59 -4.81 12.74
N ALA A 96 -6.66 -4.97 11.98
CA ALA A 96 -7.36 -6.24 11.86
C ALA A 96 -6.48 -7.29 11.15
N ASN A 97 -6.58 -8.54 11.59
CA ASN A 97 -5.86 -9.66 10.99
C ASN A 97 -6.13 -9.74 9.47
N VAL A 98 -7.39 -9.62 9.05
CA VAL A 98 -7.79 -9.63 7.62
C VAL A 98 -7.13 -8.51 6.82
N PHE A 99 -6.91 -7.34 7.42
CA PHE A 99 -6.31 -6.21 6.75
C PHE A 99 -4.81 -6.42 6.51
N ALA A 100 -4.07 -6.81 7.54
CA ALA A 100 -2.63 -7.06 7.44
C ALA A 100 -2.31 -8.30 6.59
N THR A 101 -3.15 -9.32 6.67
CA THR A 101 -2.88 -10.62 6.05
C THR A 101 -3.38 -10.71 4.61
N ALA A 102 -4.48 -10.04 4.27
CA ALA A 102 -5.06 -10.11 2.93
C ALA A 102 -5.26 -8.72 2.29
N ALA A 103 -6.08 -7.84 2.88
CA ALA A 103 -6.56 -6.64 2.18
C ALA A 103 -5.43 -5.72 1.72
N MET A 104 -4.48 -5.35 2.59
CA MET A 104 -3.34 -4.50 2.22
C MET A 104 -2.35 -5.14 1.25
N ARG A 105 -2.47 -6.45 1.01
CA ARG A 105 -1.65 -7.15 0.00
C ARG A 105 -2.22 -7.01 -1.41
N PHE A 106 -3.28 -6.23 -1.61
CA PHE A 106 -3.74 -5.83 -2.94
C PHE A 106 -2.62 -5.14 -3.73
N GLY A 107 -1.70 -4.45 -3.05
CA GLY A 107 -0.57 -3.77 -3.69
C GLY A 107 0.29 -4.68 -4.56
N HIS A 108 0.33 -5.99 -4.31
CA HIS A 108 1.05 -6.95 -5.14
C HIS A 108 0.50 -7.03 -6.58
N THR A 109 -0.77 -6.66 -6.81
CA THR A 109 -1.35 -6.61 -8.16
C THR A 109 -0.88 -5.40 -8.97
N LEU A 110 -0.31 -4.39 -8.31
CA LEU A 110 0.16 -3.13 -8.88
C LEU A 110 1.65 -3.12 -9.21
N VAL A 111 2.38 -4.17 -8.83
CA VAL A 111 3.83 -4.26 -9.02
C VAL A 111 4.17 -4.63 -10.46
N ASN A 112 4.99 -3.78 -11.09
CA ASN A 112 5.53 -4.03 -12.43
C ASN A 112 6.64 -5.10 -12.43
N THR A 113 6.91 -5.67 -13.61
CA THR A 113 8.04 -6.58 -13.83
C THR A 113 9.41 -5.89 -13.80
N HIS A 114 9.43 -4.57 -13.96
CA HIS A 114 10.66 -3.78 -14.02
C HIS A 114 10.49 -2.50 -13.22
N LEU A 115 11.57 -2.08 -12.56
CA LEU A 115 11.76 -0.69 -12.16
C LEU A 115 12.36 0.07 -13.33
N ILE A 116 11.69 1.13 -13.76
CA ILE A 116 12.21 2.04 -14.78
C ILE A 116 12.98 3.12 -14.03
N ARG A 117 14.23 3.35 -14.44
CA ARG A 117 15.14 4.33 -13.83
C ARG A 117 14.88 5.75 -14.32
N GLN A 118 14.48 5.91 -15.58
CA GLN A 118 14.10 7.20 -16.12
C GLN A 118 13.14 6.94 -17.27
N PHE A 119 11.92 7.45 -17.19
CA PHE A 119 11.00 7.40 -18.32
C PHE A 119 11.44 8.47 -19.33
N VAL A 120 11.95 8.00 -20.47
CA VAL A 120 12.28 8.86 -21.61
C VAL A 120 11.56 8.26 -22.81
N VAL A 121 10.71 9.06 -23.46
CA VAL A 121 10.03 8.68 -24.71
C VAL A 121 11.12 8.29 -25.72
N ASN A 122 11.06 7.06 -26.24
CA ASN A 122 12.06 6.43 -27.13
C ASN A 122 13.37 5.93 -26.48
N SER A 123 13.46 5.80 -25.15
CA SER A 123 14.66 5.22 -24.52
C SER A 123 14.73 3.68 -24.60
N THR A 124 15.95 3.21 -24.86
CA THR A 124 16.33 1.80 -25.00
C THR A 124 16.27 1.04 -23.67
N SER A 125 16.32 -0.29 -23.77
CA SER A 125 16.27 -1.27 -22.65
C SER A 125 17.18 -0.97 -21.45
N LYS A 126 18.23 -0.15 -21.61
CA LYS A 126 19.17 0.22 -20.55
C LYS A 126 18.53 0.90 -19.35
N ASN A 127 17.36 1.54 -19.49
CA ASN A 127 16.68 2.21 -18.37
C ASN A 127 15.75 1.31 -17.56
N ARG A 128 15.65 0.01 -17.86
CA ARG A 128 14.76 -0.93 -17.18
C ARG A 128 15.57 -1.97 -16.41
N MET A 129 15.27 -2.11 -15.12
CA MET A 129 15.87 -3.13 -14.27
C MET A 129 14.80 -4.14 -13.87
N LYS A 130 15.03 -5.43 -14.14
CA LYS A 130 14.14 -6.50 -13.69
C LYS A 130 14.03 -6.48 -12.16
N LEU A 131 12.81 -6.61 -11.64
CA LEU A 131 12.56 -6.50 -10.21
C LEU A 131 13.35 -7.53 -9.39
N ARG A 132 13.52 -8.77 -9.89
CA ARG A 132 14.32 -9.81 -9.21
C ARG A 132 15.76 -9.39 -8.86
N LYS A 133 16.33 -8.45 -9.61
CA LYS A 133 17.70 -7.93 -9.39
C LYS A 133 17.76 -6.82 -8.34
N LEU A 134 16.60 -6.35 -7.86
CA LEU A 134 16.47 -5.20 -6.98
C LEU A 134 16.08 -5.58 -5.56
N PHE A 135 15.70 -6.85 -5.34
CA PHE A 135 15.44 -7.36 -4.00
C PHE A 135 16.73 -7.41 -3.19
N PHE A 136 16.70 -6.84 -1.99
CA PHE A 136 17.86 -6.76 -1.08
C PHE A 136 19.13 -6.15 -1.71
N ALA A 137 18.99 -5.41 -2.81
CA ALA A 137 20.09 -4.83 -3.56
C ALA A 137 20.52 -3.46 -2.99
N SER A 138 20.61 -3.34 -1.67
CA SER A 138 20.92 -2.09 -0.95
C SER A 138 22.22 -1.43 -1.43
N HIS A 139 23.20 -2.26 -1.85
CA HIS A 139 24.46 -1.81 -2.40
C HIS A 139 24.35 -0.87 -3.61
N LEU A 140 23.25 -0.98 -4.36
CA LEU A 140 23.02 -0.12 -5.52
C LEU A 140 22.85 1.34 -5.11
N LEU A 141 22.39 1.66 -3.89
CA LEU A 141 22.24 3.05 -3.44
C LEU A 141 23.54 3.84 -3.30
N PHE A 142 24.68 3.17 -3.23
CA PHE A 142 25.99 3.83 -3.20
C PHE A 142 26.49 4.24 -4.59
N GLN A 143 25.81 3.81 -5.66
CA GLN A 143 26.15 4.23 -7.00
C GLN A 143 25.77 5.70 -7.21
N PRO A 144 26.60 6.50 -7.91
CA PRO A 144 26.28 7.89 -8.20
C PRO A 144 24.89 8.04 -8.86
N ASN A 145 24.11 9.03 -8.41
CA ASN A 145 22.81 9.44 -8.97
C ASN A 145 21.69 8.39 -8.95
N ILE A 146 21.91 7.20 -8.36
CA ILE A 146 20.93 6.12 -8.37
C ILE A 146 19.64 6.47 -7.60
N HIS A 147 19.77 7.22 -6.50
CA HIS A 147 18.65 7.60 -5.63
C HIS A 147 17.65 8.48 -6.40
N ASP A 148 18.13 9.58 -6.97
CA ASP A 148 17.33 10.49 -7.78
C ASP A 148 16.78 9.82 -9.04
N THR A 149 17.56 8.94 -9.66
CA THR A 149 17.12 8.15 -10.80
C THR A 149 15.94 7.26 -10.41
N ILE A 150 16.03 6.50 -9.32
CA ILE A 150 14.92 5.65 -8.87
C ILE A 150 13.68 6.47 -8.53
N LEU A 151 13.84 7.61 -7.86
CA LEU A 151 12.71 8.52 -7.60
C LEU A 151 12.05 9.02 -8.87
N ASN A 152 12.83 9.50 -9.84
CA ASN A 152 12.32 9.93 -11.15
C ASN A 152 11.59 8.80 -11.85
N GLY A 153 12.14 7.59 -11.77
CA GLY A 153 11.52 6.36 -12.21
C GLY A 153 10.14 6.12 -11.61
N LEU A 154 10.03 6.16 -10.28
CA LEU A 154 8.78 5.97 -9.55
C LEU A 154 7.73 7.05 -9.87
N LEU A 155 8.17 8.30 -10.09
CA LEU A 155 7.29 9.42 -10.43
C LEU A 155 6.76 9.36 -11.87
N SER A 156 7.57 8.84 -12.80
CA SER A 156 7.28 8.88 -14.24
C SER A 156 6.74 7.57 -14.82
N SER A 157 6.77 6.48 -14.04
CA SER A 157 6.34 5.17 -14.50
C SER A 157 4.90 4.87 -14.09
N PRO A 158 4.05 4.37 -15.01
CA PRO A 158 2.72 3.92 -14.65
C PRO A 158 2.79 2.67 -13.76
N LEU A 159 1.85 2.58 -12.82
CA LEU A 159 1.61 1.34 -12.06
C LEU A 159 1.15 0.22 -13.00
N LYS A 160 1.39 -1.03 -12.62
CA LYS A 160 0.75 -2.16 -13.30
C LYS A 160 -0.76 -2.04 -13.08
N LYS A 161 -1.54 -2.15 -14.15
CA LYS A 161 -3.00 -2.19 -14.06
C LYS A 161 -3.43 -3.49 -13.33
N PRO A 162 -4.28 -3.41 -12.30
CA PRO A 162 -4.86 -4.60 -11.68
C PRO A 162 -5.86 -5.21 -12.65
N MET A 163 -5.51 -6.36 -13.24
CA MET A 163 -6.37 -7.11 -14.17
C MET A 163 -6.50 -8.53 -13.65
N PRO A 164 -7.71 -9.07 -13.43
CA PRO A 164 -7.92 -10.43 -12.92
C PRO A 164 -7.19 -11.51 -13.73
N GLU A 165 -7.13 -11.37 -15.05
CA GLU A 165 -6.46 -12.31 -15.97
C GLU A 165 -4.93 -12.29 -15.88
N GLN A 166 -4.37 -11.21 -15.32
CA GLN A 166 -2.93 -10.98 -15.16
C GLN A 166 -2.67 -10.41 -13.75
N ALA A 167 -3.21 -11.08 -12.72
CA ALA A 167 -3.29 -10.52 -11.37
C ALA A 167 -1.91 -10.09 -10.83
N ILE A 168 -0.92 -10.98 -10.90
CA ILE A 168 0.41 -10.78 -10.31
C ILE A 168 1.50 -10.92 -11.39
N SER A 169 2.56 -10.12 -11.25
CA SER A 169 3.76 -10.20 -12.08
C SER A 169 4.54 -11.50 -11.85
N ASN A 170 5.11 -12.07 -12.91
CA ASN A 170 5.97 -13.26 -12.81
C ASN A 170 7.24 -13.01 -11.97
N GLU A 171 7.68 -11.75 -11.84
CA GLU A 171 8.79 -11.42 -10.93
C GLU A 171 8.45 -11.68 -9.46
N LEU A 172 7.15 -11.75 -9.11
CA LEU A 172 6.67 -12.04 -7.76
C LEU A 172 6.21 -13.49 -7.58
N THR A 173 5.82 -14.20 -8.63
CA THR A 173 5.36 -15.60 -8.52
C THR A 173 6.46 -16.61 -8.84
N GLU A 174 7.40 -16.30 -9.73
CA GLU A 174 8.42 -17.26 -10.19
C GLU A 174 9.84 -16.89 -9.71
N HIS A 175 10.05 -15.62 -9.37
CA HIS A 175 11.39 -15.06 -9.17
C HIS A 175 11.54 -14.25 -7.88
N LEU A 176 10.60 -14.40 -6.93
CA LEU A 176 10.66 -13.68 -5.67
C LEU A 176 11.92 -14.13 -4.90
N PHE A 177 12.79 -13.16 -4.61
CA PHE A 177 14.04 -13.37 -3.87
C PHE A 177 14.99 -14.42 -4.47
N GLU A 178 14.93 -14.65 -5.78
CA GLU A 178 15.78 -15.59 -6.52
C GLU A 178 17.28 -15.41 -6.23
N LEU A 179 17.76 -14.17 -6.07
CA LEU A 179 19.18 -13.89 -5.82
C LEU A 179 19.58 -13.97 -4.33
N SER A 180 18.62 -14.10 -3.42
CA SER A 180 18.85 -14.09 -1.97
C SER A 180 18.48 -15.41 -1.30
N ARG A 181 17.96 -16.39 -2.06
CA ARG A 181 17.54 -17.71 -1.58
C ARG A 181 17.93 -18.79 -2.58
N ASN A 182 18.10 -20.01 -2.09
CA ASN A 182 18.43 -21.18 -2.93
C ASN A 182 17.28 -21.57 -3.86
N VAL A 183 16.04 -21.28 -3.48
CA VAL A 183 14.84 -21.57 -4.26
C VAL A 183 14.03 -20.28 -4.36
N PRO A 184 13.68 -19.84 -5.59
CA PRO A 184 12.76 -18.73 -5.77
C PRO A 184 11.43 -19.00 -5.09
N LEU A 185 10.83 -17.95 -4.53
CA LEU A 185 9.54 -18.05 -3.88
C LEU A 185 8.40 -17.59 -4.80
N ASP A 186 7.18 -17.96 -4.43
CA ASP A 186 5.95 -17.46 -5.03
C ASP A 186 5.17 -16.64 -4.00
N LEU A 187 5.10 -15.32 -4.21
CA LEU A 187 4.39 -14.40 -3.32
C LEU A 187 2.89 -14.65 -3.27
N ALA A 188 2.28 -15.07 -4.38
CA ALA A 188 0.85 -15.36 -4.44
C ALA A 188 0.54 -16.62 -3.63
N SER A 189 1.33 -17.69 -3.81
CA SER A 189 1.22 -18.90 -3.00
C SER A 189 1.48 -18.63 -1.51
N ILE A 190 2.46 -17.78 -1.18
CA ILE A 190 2.70 -17.34 0.21
C ILE A 190 1.50 -16.58 0.77
N ASN A 191 0.86 -15.70 0.00
CA ASN A 191 -0.33 -14.97 0.45
C ASN A 191 -1.51 -15.92 0.74
N ILE A 192 -1.74 -16.89 -0.14
CA ILE A 192 -2.75 -17.93 0.03
C ILE A 192 -2.47 -18.71 1.32
N GLN A 193 -1.25 -19.24 1.44
CA GLN A 193 -0.87 -20.03 2.60
C GLN A 193 -0.91 -19.22 3.89
N ARG A 194 -0.55 -17.93 3.85
CA ARG A 194 -0.63 -17.03 5.01
C ARG A 194 -2.07 -16.75 5.42
N GLY A 195 -2.98 -16.63 4.47
CA GLY A 195 -4.41 -16.52 4.78
C GLY A 195 -4.92 -17.73 5.57
N ARG A 196 -4.49 -18.93 5.19
CA ARG A 196 -4.84 -20.19 5.87
C ARG A 196 -4.17 -20.33 7.23
N ASP A 197 -2.89 -19.98 7.32
CA ASP A 197 -2.11 -19.92 8.58
C ASP A 197 -2.79 -19.02 9.61
N HIS A 198 -3.31 -17.87 9.17
CA HIS A 198 -4.03 -16.92 10.01
C HIS A 198 -5.52 -17.24 10.20
N ALA A 199 -5.96 -18.41 9.72
CA ALA A 199 -7.34 -18.88 9.77
C ALA A 199 -8.36 -17.83 9.30
N LEU A 200 -8.03 -17.11 8.22
CA LEU A 200 -8.97 -16.15 7.66
C LEU A 200 -10.21 -16.89 7.13
N PRO A 201 -11.43 -16.41 7.44
CA PRO A 201 -12.63 -16.92 6.79
C PRO A 201 -12.53 -16.80 5.27
N ALA A 202 -13.20 -17.70 4.56
CA ALA A 202 -13.24 -17.71 3.12
C ALA A 202 -13.87 -16.43 2.54
N TYR A 203 -13.62 -16.21 1.25
CA TYR A 203 -14.06 -15.05 0.49
C TYR A 203 -15.55 -14.73 0.66
N ASN A 204 -16.42 -15.74 0.59
CA ASN A 204 -17.87 -15.56 0.76
C ASN A 204 -18.25 -14.96 2.12
N GLN A 205 -17.55 -15.30 3.20
CA GLN A 205 -17.84 -14.75 4.53
C GLN A 205 -17.54 -13.25 4.58
N TRP A 206 -16.47 -12.82 3.90
CA TRP A 206 -16.11 -11.40 3.81
C TRP A 206 -17.00 -10.63 2.83
N ARG A 207 -17.49 -11.28 1.78
CA ARG A 207 -18.55 -10.71 0.93
C ARG A 207 -19.78 -10.37 1.76
N ILE A 208 -20.28 -11.31 2.56
CA ILE A 208 -21.44 -11.09 3.45
C ILE A 208 -21.15 -9.96 4.44
N TYR A 209 -19.98 -9.97 5.07
CA TYR A 209 -19.55 -8.90 5.99
C TYR A 209 -19.61 -7.52 5.32
N CYS A 210 -19.21 -7.44 4.04
CA CYS A 210 -19.25 -6.22 3.24
C CYS A 210 -20.60 -5.93 2.57
N GLY A 211 -21.67 -6.65 2.94
CA GLY A 211 -23.02 -6.45 2.42
C GLY A 211 -23.26 -7.00 1.01
N LEU A 212 -22.37 -7.85 0.50
CA LEU A 212 -22.53 -8.55 -0.78
C LEU A 212 -23.25 -9.89 -0.56
N ASN A 213 -23.89 -10.40 -1.62
CA ASN A 213 -24.63 -11.65 -1.55
C ASN A 213 -23.71 -12.87 -1.40
N ARG A 214 -24.06 -13.83 -0.54
CA ARG A 214 -23.36 -15.12 -0.49
C ARG A 214 -23.60 -15.89 -1.79
N ALA A 215 -22.52 -16.33 -2.44
CA ALA A 215 -22.63 -17.20 -3.62
C ALA A 215 -22.75 -18.67 -3.21
N LYS A 216 -23.73 -19.39 -3.75
CA LYS A 216 -23.89 -20.84 -3.63
C LYS A 216 -23.27 -21.60 -4.80
N THR A 217 -23.10 -20.93 -5.94
CA THR A 217 -22.43 -21.46 -7.14
C THR A 217 -21.41 -20.44 -7.63
N PHE A 218 -20.41 -20.87 -8.40
CA PHE A 218 -19.38 -19.95 -8.91
C PHE A 218 -19.96 -18.89 -9.84
N ASP A 219 -21.00 -19.19 -10.62
CA ASP A 219 -21.70 -18.21 -11.46
C ASP A 219 -22.31 -17.04 -10.67
N GLN A 220 -22.66 -17.23 -9.40
CA GLN A 220 -23.15 -16.14 -8.57
C GLN A 220 -22.06 -15.13 -8.17
N PHE A 221 -20.80 -15.36 -8.54
CA PHE A 221 -19.75 -14.33 -8.51
C PHE A 221 -19.77 -13.40 -9.73
N GLN A 222 -20.64 -13.60 -10.73
CA GLN A 222 -20.60 -12.85 -12.00
C GLN A 222 -20.67 -11.33 -11.87
N THR A 223 -21.23 -10.81 -10.77
CA THR A 223 -21.32 -9.37 -10.52
C THR A 223 -19.94 -8.79 -10.19
N GLU A 224 -19.18 -9.46 -9.31
CA GLU A 224 -17.86 -9.01 -8.89
C GLU A 224 -16.73 -9.58 -9.75
N ILE A 225 -16.81 -10.84 -10.17
CA ILE A 225 -15.85 -11.53 -11.05
C ILE A 225 -16.54 -11.81 -12.38
N ARG A 226 -16.48 -10.85 -13.32
CA ARG A 226 -17.22 -10.89 -14.60
C ARG A 226 -16.69 -11.92 -15.59
N ASN A 227 -15.41 -12.26 -15.51
CA ASN A 227 -14.80 -13.21 -16.43
C ASN A 227 -15.22 -14.65 -16.10
N GLU A 228 -15.99 -15.27 -16.99
CA GLU A 228 -16.49 -16.64 -16.84
C GLU A 228 -15.37 -17.67 -16.73
N HIS A 229 -14.32 -17.55 -17.54
CA HIS A 229 -13.18 -18.47 -17.50
C HIS A 229 -12.49 -18.47 -16.13
N ILE A 230 -12.41 -17.30 -15.48
CA ILE A 230 -11.88 -17.20 -14.11
C ILE A 230 -12.81 -17.92 -13.12
N ARG A 231 -14.13 -17.75 -13.25
CA ARG A 231 -15.10 -18.44 -12.38
C ARG A 231 -15.03 -19.97 -12.56
N THR A 232 -14.97 -20.47 -13.78
CA THR A 232 -14.79 -21.90 -14.07
C THR A 232 -13.47 -22.43 -13.49
N LYS A 233 -12.38 -21.66 -13.59
CA LYS A 233 -11.09 -22.05 -13.00
C LYS A 233 -11.15 -22.08 -11.47
N LEU A 234 -11.84 -21.14 -10.85
CA LEU A 234 -12.09 -21.17 -9.39
C LEU A 234 -12.89 -22.41 -9.00
N GLU A 235 -13.89 -22.80 -9.79
CA GLU A 235 -14.68 -24.01 -9.56
C GLU A 235 -13.82 -25.28 -9.59
N GLN A 236 -12.98 -25.41 -10.61
CA GLN A 236 -12.05 -26.54 -10.75
C GLN A 236 -11.07 -26.65 -9.58
N LEU A 237 -10.61 -25.52 -9.04
CA LEU A 237 -9.57 -25.49 -8.00
C LEU A 237 -10.14 -25.59 -6.57
N TYR A 238 -11.29 -24.97 -6.30
CA TYR A 238 -11.83 -24.85 -4.95
C TYR A 238 -13.03 -25.76 -4.67
N GLY A 239 -13.70 -26.27 -5.72
CA GLY A 239 -14.85 -27.16 -5.63
C GLY A 239 -16.15 -26.48 -5.13
N HIS A 240 -16.07 -25.57 -4.16
CA HIS A 240 -17.20 -24.84 -3.62
C HIS A 240 -16.86 -23.36 -3.37
N PRO A 241 -17.78 -22.40 -3.61
CA PRO A 241 -17.53 -20.97 -3.38
C PRO A 241 -17.08 -20.60 -1.96
N ASP A 242 -17.53 -21.36 -0.96
CA ASP A 242 -17.13 -21.16 0.45
C ASP A 242 -15.70 -21.63 0.77
N ASN A 243 -14.98 -22.22 -0.19
CA ASN A 243 -13.58 -22.62 -0.01
C ASN A 243 -12.59 -21.60 -0.58
N VAL A 244 -13.06 -20.62 -1.35
CA VAL A 244 -12.18 -19.65 -2.01
C VAL A 244 -11.45 -18.79 -0.97
N ASP A 245 -10.12 -18.84 -0.97
CA ASP A 245 -9.30 -18.00 -0.10
C ASP A 245 -9.61 -16.51 -0.35
N LEU A 246 -9.79 -15.73 0.72
CA LEU A 246 -10.17 -14.31 0.61
C LEU A 246 -9.30 -13.54 -0.38
N TRP A 247 -7.96 -13.68 -0.25
CA TRP A 247 -7.05 -12.90 -1.06
C TRP A 247 -7.20 -13.21 -2.55
N VAL A 248 -7.46 -14.48 -2.91
CA VAL A 248 -7.67 -14.89 -4.30
C VAL A 248 -8.99 -14.35 -4.83
N GLY A 249 -10.09 -14.55 -4.11
CA GLY A 249 -11.40 -14.06 -4.54
C GLY A 249 -11.41 -12.55 -4.75
N ALA A 250 -10.84 -11.80 -3.81
CA ALA A 250 -10.89 -10.34 -3.82
C ALA A 250 -9.96 -9.68 -4.87
N ILE A 251 -8.80 -10.25 -5.20
CA ILE A 251 -7.95 -9.69 -6.28
C ILE A 251 -8.49 -9.99 -7.69
N LEU A 252 -9.39 -10.96 -7.81
CA LEU A 252 -10.04 -11.34 -9.06
C LEU A 252 -11.33 -10.54 -9.33
N GLU A 253 -11.80 -9.78 -8.35
CA GLU A 253 -12.91 -8.85 -8.55
C GLU A 253 -12.54 -7.78 -9.60
N ASN A 254 -13.51 -7.43 -10.44
CA ASN A 254 -13.40 -6.31 -11.36
C ASN A 254 -13.29 -5.00 -10.57
N VAL A 255 -12.38 -4.15 -11.04
CA VAL A 255 -12.06 -2.86 -10.43
C VAL A 255 -12.78 -1.74 -11.18
N ASP A 256 -13.42 -0.83 -10.44
CA ASP A 256 -14.03 0.38 -11.02
C ASP A 256 -12.98 1.36 -11.55
N ASN A 257 -13.35 2.20 -12.52
CA ASN A 257 -12.41 3.11 -13.18
C ASN A 257 -11.70 4.09 -12.22
N ASP A 258 -12.34 4.48 -11.11
CA ASP A 258 -11.79 5.39 -10.10
C ASP A 258 -11.08 4.67 -8.95
N ALA A 259 -10.99 3.33 -8.96
CA ALA A 259 -10.39 2.52 -7.89
C ALA A 259 -9.20 1.67 -8.38
N LYS A 260 -8.54 0.97 -7.45
CA LYS A 260 -7.52 -0.05 -7.72
C LYS A 260 -7.84 -1.40 -7.09
N VAL A 261 -8.98 -1.50 -6.41
CA VAL A 261 -9.49 -2.72 -5.78
C VAL A 261 -10.99 -2.92 -6.08
N GLY A 262 -11.43 -4.18 -6.03
CA GLY A 262 -12.83 -4.53 -6.12
C GLY A 262 -13.62 -4.26 -4.84
N PRO A 263 -14.94 -4.52 -4.85
CA PRO A 263 -15.85 -4.20 -3.75
C PRO A 263 -15.44 -4.76 -2.38
N THR A 264 -14.96 -6.01 -2.30
CA THR A 264 -14.65 -6.65 -1.01
C THR A 264 -13.43 -5.98 -0.36
N PHE A 265 -12.32 -5.82 -1.10
CA PHE A 265 -11.15 -5.12 -0.58
C PHE A 265 -11.41 -3.63 -0.36
N ARG A 266 -12.24 -2.98 -1.18
CA ARG A 266 -12.65 -1.59 -0.94
C ARG A 266 -13.29 -1.41 0.44
N CYS A 267 -14.26 -2.27 0.77
CA CYS A 267 -14.92 -2.28 2.07
C CYS A 267 -13.92 -2.47 3.22
N LEU A 268 -13.10 -3.53 3.16
CA LEU A 268 -12.14 -3.84 4.22
C LEU A 268 -11.09 -2.75 4.42
N LEU A 269 -10.58 -2.16 3.34
CA LEU A 269 -9.63 -1.05 3.40
C LEU A 269 -10.30 0.20 3.98
N ALA A 270 -11.45 0.61 3.46
CA ALA A 270 -12.15 1.81 3.91
C ALA A 270 -12.50 1.74 5.41
N GLU A 271 -12.98 0.59 5.90
CA GLU A 271 -13.28 0.39 7.31
C GLU A 271 -12.02 0.44 8.19
N GLN A 272 -10.93 -0.22 7.81
CA GLN A 272 -9.71 -0.18 8.61
C GLN A 272 -9.13 1.24 8.67
N PHE A 273 -9.06 1.94 7.54
CA PHE A 273 -8.55 3.31 7.51
C PHE A 273 -9.46 4.27 8.27
N LYS A 274 -10.78 4.06 8.24
CA LYS A 274 -11.70 4.82 9.10
C LYS A 274 -11.40 4.59 10.58
N LYS A 275 -11.20 3.34 11.02
CA LYS A 275 -10.84 3.03 12.42
C LYS A 275 -9.50 3.63 12.83
N LEU A 276 -8.50 3.57 11.94
CA LEU A 276 -7.19 4.19 12.16
C LEU A 276 -7.29 5.71 12.31
N ARG A 277 -8.18 6.36 11.56
CA ARG A 277 -8.39 7.81 11.62
C ARG A 277 -9.17 8.22 12.87
N ASP A 278 -10.32 7.59 13.07
CA ASP A 278 -11.31 8.02 14.06
C ASP A 278 -10.86 7.59 15.48
N GLY A 279 -10.10 6.50 15.61
CA GLY A 279 -9.52 6.03 16.88
C GLY A 279 -8.11 6.55 17.19
N ASP A 280 -7.54 7.45 16.38
CA ASP A 280 -6.22 8.04 16.63
C ASP A 280 -6.33 9.42 17.28
N ARG A 281 -6.01 9.48 18.58
CA ARG A 281 -5.91 10.74 19.34
C ARG A 281 -4.87 11.70 18.75
N HIS A 282 -3.91 11.20 17.97
CA HIS A 282 -2.87 11.98 17.32
C HIS A 282 -3.13 12.20 15.82
N PHE A 283 -4.34 11.95 15.33
CA PHE A 283 -4.70 12.29 13.95
C PHE A 283 -4.53 13.79 13.72
N TYR A 284 -3.95 14.19 12.58
CA TYR A 284 -3.48 15.56 12.35
C TYR A 284 -4.59 16.64 12.42
N LYS A 285 -5.85 16.24 12.23
CA LYS A 285 -7.05 17.11 12.35
C LYS A 285 -7.69 17.09 13.73
N ASN A 286 -7.21 16.28 14.66
CA ASN A 286 -7.78 16.22 16.00
C ASN A 286 -7.53 17.54 16.76
N ILE A 287 -8.46 17.89 17.65
CA ILE A 287 -8.36 19.08 18.48
C ILE A 287 -7.09 18.98 19.35
N ASN A 288 -6.31 20.06 19.40
CA ASN A 288 -5.00 20.16 20.08
C ASN A 288 -3.79 19.51 19.37
N MET A 289 -3.94 18.90 18.19
CA MET A 289 -2.78 18.39 17.46
C MET A 289 -2.03 19.50 16.72
N PHE A 290 -2.74 20.25 15.89
CA PHE A 290 -2.22 21.41 15.16
C PHE A 290 -3.25 22.52 15.19
N ASN A 291 -2.80 23.78 15.18
CA ASN A 291 -3.71 24.91 14.99
C ASN A 291 -4.15 25.01 13.51
N GLN A 292 -5.14 25.87 13.22
CA GLN A 292 -5.70 25.97 11.86
C GLN A 292 -4.65 26.38 10.81
N GLU A 293 -3.74 27.31 11.12
CA GLU A 293 -2.69 27.74 10.21
C GLU A 293 -1.70 26.60 9.89
N GLN A 294 -1.34 25.81 10.89
CA GLN A 294 -0.48 24.64 10.73
C GLN A 294 -1.16 23.56 9.88
N ILE A 295 -2.47 23.32 10.08
CA ILE A 295 -3.23 22.37 9.25
C ILE A 295 -3.28 22.85 7.80
N MET A 296 -3.55 24.15 7.57
CA MET A 296 -3.54 24.72 6.22
C MET A 296 -2.19 24.56 5.55
N GLU A 297 -1.09 24.78 6.28
CA GLU A 297 0.25 24.61 5.72
C GLU A 297 0.58 23.14 5.42
N LEU A 298 0.20 22.21 6.29
CA LEU A 298 0.34 20.76 6.06
C LEU A 298 -0.40 20.32 4.79
N GLU A 299 -1.61 20.84 4.58
CA GLU A 299 -2.40 20.53 3.38
C GLU A 299 -1.88 21.30 2.14
N ARG A 300 -1.22 22.44 2.29
CA ARG A 300 -0.61 23.19 1.17
C ARG A 300 0.65 22.54 0.64
N GLN A 301 1.58 22.14 1.52
CA GLN A 301 2.94 21.70 1.15
C GLN A 301 3.00 20.44 0.27
N LEU A 302 1.91 19.68 0.19
CA LEU A 302 1.87 18.37 -0.43
C LEU A 302 1.07 18.35 -1.75
N TYR A 303 0.67 19.51 -2.27
CA TYR A 303 0.04 19.61 -3.59
C TYR A 303 1.08 19.40 -4.70
N LEU A 304 1.20 18.18 -5.18
CA LEU A 304 1.70 17.90 -6.54
C LEU A 304 0.52 18.13 -7.49
N LYS A 305 0.37 19.35 -8.03
CA LYS A 305 -0.43 19.58 -9.24
C LYS A 305 0.45 19.31 -10.46
#